data_AF-W9RQA8-F1
#
_entry.id   AF-W9RQA8-F1
#
_cell.length_a   1.000
_cell.length_b   1.000
_cell.length_c   1.000
_cell.angle_alpha   90.00
_cell.angle_beta   90.00
_cell.angle_gamma   90.00
#
_symmetry.space_group_name_H-M   'P 1'
#
loop_
_entity.id
_entity.type
_entity.pdbx_description
1 polymer ?
#
loop_
_entity_poly.entity_id
_entity_poly.type
_entity_poly.pdbx_seq_one_letter_code
_entity_poly.pdbx_strand_id
1 'polypeptide(L)' 'MAISKVLVGVFAVIALVLSVSFPAAMAQATAPAPAPTSDGTSIDQGIAYVLMLVALVLTYLIHAANISYSF' A
#
# COMPACT_ATOMS: atom_id res chain seq x y z
N MET A 1 11.75 25.56 -58.05
CA MET A 1 11.97 26.05 -56.67
C MET A 1 10.66 26.39 -55.95
N ALA A 2 9.81 27.27 -56.50
CA ALA A 2 8.60 27.76 -55.82
C ALA A 2 7.55 26.68 -55.46
N ILE A 3 7.28 25.74 -56.37
CA ILE A 3 6.29 24.67 -56.18
C ILE A 3 6.66 23.77 -55.00
N SER A 4 7.95 23.46 -54.85
CA SER A 4 8.47 22.66 -53.73
C SER A 4 8.24 23.36 -52.38
N LYS A 5 8.39 24.68 -52.32
CA LYS A 5 8.16 25.48 -51.11
C LYS A 5 6.67 25.50 -50.69
N VAL A 6 5.77 25.54 -51.69
CA VAL A 6 4.32 25.50 -51.45
C VAL A 6 3.90 24.13 -50.92
N LEU A 7 4.38 23.04 -51.53
CA LEU A 7 4.10 21.67 -51.06
C LEU A 7 4.58 21.47 -49.62
N VAL A 8 5.80 21.90 -49.28
CA VAL A 8 6.33 21.84 -47.91
C VAL A 8 5.44 22.61 -46.93
N GLY A 9 4.95 23.80 -47.32
CA GLY A 9 4.02 24.57 -46.49
C GLY A 9 2.71 23.83 -46.23
N VAL A 10 2.13 23.19 -47.24
CA VAL A 10 0.90 22.40 -47.11
C VAL A 10 1.11 21.20 -46.17
N PHE A 11 2.21 20.45 -46.33
CA PHE A 11 2.53 19.34 -45.44
C PHE A 11 2.76 19.80 -43.99
N ALA A 12 3.40 20.95 -43.78
CA ALA A 12 3.61 21.51 -42.45
C ALA A 12 2.28 21.89 -41.76
N VAL A 13 1.33 22.46 -42.50
CA VAL A 13 0.00 22.79 -41.97
C VAL A 13 -0.78 21.52 -41.62
N ILE A 14 -0.74 20.50 -42.48
CA ILE A 14 -1.39 19.21 -42.23
C ILE A 14 -0.79 18.54 -40.98
N ALA A 15 0.53 18.50 -40.86
CA ALA A 15 1.22 17.95 -39.68
C ALA A 15 0.86 18.71 -38.40
N LEU A 16 0.74 20.04 -38.46
CA LEU A 16 0.32 20.86 -37.33
C LEU A 16 -1.12 20.54 -36.89
N VAL A 17 -2.05 20.46 -37.85
CA VAL A 17 -3.46 20.13 -37.56
C VAL A 17 -3.57 18.74 -36.93
N LEU A 18 -2.84 17.75 -37.45
CA LEU A 18 -2.83 16.40 -36.90
C LEU A 18 -2.23 16.36 -35.48
N SER A 19 -1.14 17.08 -35.24
CA SER A 19 -0.48 17.15 -33.93
C SER A 19 -1.39 17.75 -32.84
N VAL A 20 -2.15 18.79 -33.19
CA VAL A 20 -3.07 19.45 -32.23
C VAL A 20 -4.35 18.63 -32.02
N SER A 21 -4.86 17.97 -33.08
CA SER A 21 -6.12 17.22 -33.02
C SER A 21 -5.97 15.85 -32.35
N PHE A 22 -4.76 15.28 -32.37
CA PHE A 22 -4.46 13.98 -31.78
C PHE A 22 -3.37 14.11 -30.72
N PRO A 23 -3.70 14.59 -29.50
CA PRO A 23 -2.74 14.65 -28.41
C PRO A 23 -2.17 13.25 -28.16
N ALA A 24 -0.85 13.15 -28.08
CA ALA A 24 -0.18 11.90 -27.78
C ALA A 24 -0.65 11.38 -26.42
N ALA A 25 -1.34 10.24 -26.41
CA ALA A 25 -1.63 9.52 -25.18
C ALA A 25 -0.30 8.97 -24.64
N MET A 26 0.37 9.76 -23.79
CA MET A 26 1.49 9.27 -23.00
C MET A 26 0.91 8.25 -22.03
N ALA A 27 1.11 6.96 -22.32
CA ALA A 27 0.76 5.91 -21.39
C ALA A 27 1.70 6.01 -20.16
N GLN A 28 1.33 6.85 -19.20
CA GLN A 28 1.99 6.89 -17.90
C GLN A 28 1.63 5.61 -17.17
N ALA A 29 2.61 4.71 -17.04
CA ALA A 29 2.47 3.55 -16.19
C ALA A 29 2.13 4.01 -14.77
N THR A 30 1.00 3.53 -14.24
CA THR A 30 0.66 3.75 -12.83
C THR A 30 1.76 3.14 -11.98
N ALA A 31 2.25 3.89 -10.99
CA ALA A 31 3.20 3.35 -10.03
C ALA A 31 2.61 2.08 -9.38
N PRO A 32 3.42 1.03 -9.14
CA PRO A 32 2.96 -0.15 -8.42
C PRO A 32 2.32 0.22 -7.08
N ALA A 33 1.25 -0.48 -6.70
CA ALA A 33 0.63 -0.29 -5.39
C ALA A 33 1.66 -0.55 -4.27
N PRO A 34 1.61 0.19 -3.15
CA PRO A 34 2.47 -0.07 -2.00
C PRO A 34 2.34 -1.52 -1.51
N ALA A 35 3.44 -2.08 -1.02
CA ALA A 35 3.42 -3.42 -0.43
C ALA A 35 2.56 -3.42 0.86
N PRO A 36 1.86 -4.52 1.17
CA PRO A 36 1.22 -4.70 2.47
C PRO A 36 2.26 -4.61 3.59
N THR A 37 1.95 -3.87 4.66
CA THR A 37 2.81 -3.79 5.85
C THR A 37 2.09 -4.43 7.05
N SER A 38 2.79 -5.28 7.78
CA SER A 38 2.39 -5.78 9.10
C SER A 38 3.50 -5.40 10.08
N ASP A 39 3.17 -4.66 11.14
CA ASP A 39 4.10 -4.18 12.17
C ASP A 39 4.25 -5.16 13.34
N GLY A 40 3.55 -6.30 13.32
CA GLY A 40 3.69 -7.39 14.29
C GLY A 40 3.12 -7.11 15.70
N THR A 41 2.72 -5.88 15.99
CA THR A 41 2.28 -5.44 17.33
C THR A 41 1.05 -6.17 17.85
N SER A 42 0.15 -6.64 16.97
CA SER A 42 -1.02 -7.43 17.37
C SER A 42 -0.64 -8.80 17.94
N ILE A 43 0.46 -9.40 17.46
CA ILE A 43 0.97 -10.66 17.99
C ILE A 43 1.58 -10.42 19.38
N ASP A 44 2.40 -9.38 19.51
CA ASP A 44 3.00 -9.00 20.78
C ASP A 44 1.93 -8.69 21.84
N GLN A 45 0.89 -7.93 21.47
CA GLN A 45 -0.24 -7.64 22.33
C GLN A 45 -1.03 -8.90 22.70
N GLY A 46 -1.23 -9.81 21.75
CA GLY A 46 -1.88 -11.10 22.00
C GLY A 46 -1.11 -11.94 23.03
N ILE A 47 0.22 -12.05 22.87
CA ILE A 47 1.08 -12.74 23.82
C ILE A 47 1.00 -12.05 25.19
N ALA A 48 1.04 -10.72 25.25
CA ALA A 48 0.91 -9.98 26.51
C ALA A 48 -0.41 -10.28 27.24
N TYR A 49 -1.54 -10.31 26.53
CA TYR A 49 -2.83 -10.66 27.12
C TYR A 49 -2.88 -12.11 27.61
N VAL A 50 -2.31 -13.05 26.86
CA VAL A 50 -2.22 -14.46 27.28
C VAL A 50 -1.39 -14.59 28.55
N LEU A 51 -0.21 -13.95 28.60
CA LEU A 51 0.64 -13.97 29.79
C LEU A 51 -0.03 -13.31 30.99
N MET A 52 -0.77 -12.22 30.78
CA MET A 52 -1.58 -11.60 31.83
C MET A 52 -2.66 -12.56 32.36
N LEU A 53 -3.33 -13.31 31.48
CA LEU A 53 -4.33 -14.29 31.91
C LEU A 53 -3.69 -15.47 32.65
N VAL A 54 -2.55 -15.96 32.19
CA VAL A 54 -1.78 -17.01 32.87
C VAL A 54 -1.39 -16.56 34.27
N ALA A 55 -0.89 -15.33 34.42
CA ALA A 55 -0.56 -14.78 35.73
C ALA A 55 -1.80 -14.70 36.65
N LEU A 56 -2.94 -14.28 36.13
CA LEU A 56 -4.19 -14.23 36.88
C LEU A 56 -4.65 -15.63 37.34
N VAL A 57 -4.56 -16.63 36.47
CA VAL A 57 -4.89 -18.02 36.82
C VAL A 57 -3.92 -18.57 37.87
N LEU A 58 -2.62 -18.37 37.68
CA LEU A 58 -1.60 -18.85 38.63
C LEU A 58 -1.79 -18.25 40.02
N THR A 59 -2.04 -16.95 40.10
CA THR A 59 -2.29 -16.27 41.39
C THR A 59 -3.55 -16.82 42.08
N TYR A 60 -4.64 -17.04 41.34
CA TYR A 60 -5.85 -17.65 41.90
C TYR A 60 -5.61 -19.08 42.40
N LEU A 61 -4.89 -19.90 41.62
CA LEU A 61 -4.57 -21.27 41.98
C LEU A 61 -3.70 -21.34 43.24
N ILE A 62 -2.67 -20.50 43.34
CA ILE A 62 -1.81 -20.42 44.53
C ILE A 62 -2.63 -20.00 45.75
N HIS A 63 -3.51 -19.02 45.59
CA HIS A 63 -4.39 -18.56 46.67
C HIS A 63 -5.33 -19.68 47.15
N ALA A 64 -5.99 -20.38 46.22
CA ALA A 64 -6.87 -21.50 46.53
C ALA A 64 -6.11 -22.67 47.20
N ALA A 65 -4.91 -22.99 46.73
CA ALA A 65 -4.06 -24.00 47.32
C ALA A 65 -3.64 -23.62 48.75
N ASN A 66 -3.22 -22.38 48.99
CA ASN A 66 -2.89 -21.88 50.33
C ASN A 66 -4.07 -21.99 51.31
N ILE A 67 -5.29 -21.65 50.87
CA ILE A 67 -6.50 -21.85 51.67
C ILE A 67 -6.65 -23.34 52.02
N SER A 68 -6.46 -24.22 51.05
CA SER A 68 -6.59 -25.68 51.24
C SER A 68 -5.57 -26.27 52.21
N TYR A 69 -4.34 -25.74 52.26
CA TYR A 69 -3.28 -26.20 53.17
C TYR A 69 -3.33 -25.57 54.57
N SER A 70 -4.22 -24.60 54.80
CA SER A 70 -4.39 -23.94 56.10
C SER A 70 -5.44 -24.59 57.00
N PHE A 71 -6.07 -25.68 56.54
CA PHE A 71 -7.02 -26.52 57.30
C PHE A 71 -6.42 -27.92 57.50
#